data_AF-A0A2D7EUG9-F1
#
_entry.id   AF-A0A2D7EUG9-F1
#
_cell.length_a   1.000
_cell.length_b   1.000
_cell.length_c   1.000
_cell.angle_alpha   90.00
_cell.angle_beta   90.00
_cell.angle_gamma   90.00
#
_symmetry.space_group_name_H-M   'P 1'
#
loop_
_entity.id
_entity.type
_entity.pdbx_description
1 polymer ?
#
loop_
_entity_poly.entity_id
_entity_poly.type
_entity_poly.pdbx_seq_one_letter_code
_entity_poly.pdbx_strand_id
1 'polypeptide(L)'
;MSGEFTVLFLICSFPIGMFILFLFASNYFSSNLQRDYVNCAQRLEFQYVPPQKKFEFKLAGFRLGFPSLVGHIHQLQCRIYLRHVNGGKRTNKTHTLFEVYLPYHLQLGLDIKPQIAVISFLSSFVGNSDIQVNDSVFDEQFHIQGHDPNQVYQFLTTERKMAIFHAQQAVFHQATLQITDT
;
A
#
# COMPACT_ATOMS: atom_id res chain seq x y z
N MET A 1 -2.82 51.48 25.87
CA MET A 1 -3.11 50.07 26.24
C MET A 1 -3.96 49.32 25.21
N SER A 2 -4.37 49.93 24.09
CA SER A 2 -5.18 49.24 23.06
C SER A 2 -4.35 48.43 22.05
N GLY A 3 -3.13 48.86 21.71
CA GLY A 3 -2.33 48.22 20.65
C GLY A 3 -1.78 46.82 20.99
N GLU A 4 -1.41 46.55 22.25
CA GLU A 4 -0.85 45.25 22.66
C GLU A 4 -1.91 44.13 22.65
N PHE A 5 -3.15 44.47 23.03
CA PHE A 5 -4.28 43.54 22.96
C PHE A 5 -4.62 43.14 21.52
N THR A 6 -4.57 44.07 20.57
CA THR A 6 -4.84 43.78 19.15
C THR A 6 -3.79 42.86 18.54
N VAL A 7 -2.52 43.04 18.92
CA VAL A 7 -1.40 42.20 18.45
C VAL A 7 -1.49 40.79 19.03
N LEU A 8 -1.77 40.64 20.34
CA LEU A 8 -2.01 39.34 20.97
C LEU A 8 -3.21 38.61 20.36
N PHE A 9 -4.31 39.33 20.08
CA PHE A 9 -5.49 38.75 19.45
C PHE A 9 -5.22 38.29 18.01
N LEU A 10 -4.44 39.03 17.23
CA LEU A 10 -4.01 38.62 15.89
C LEU A 10 -3.06 37.41 15.93
N ILE A 11 -2.11 37.39 16.86
CA ILE A 11 -1.16 36.27 17.04
C ILE A 11 -1.88 34.99 17.48
N CYS A 12 -2.92 35.07 18.29
CA CYS A 12 -3.69 33.90 18.72
C CYS A 12 -4.77 33.48 17.70
N SER A 13 -5.37 34.42 16.97
CA SER A 13 -6.42 34.10 15.98
C SER A 13 -5.87 33.45 14.70
N PHE A 14 -4.65 33.82 14.28
CA PHE A 14 -4.00 33.20 13.12
C PHE A 14 -3.78 31.67 13.24
N PRO A 15 -3.18 31.13 14.31
CA PRO A 15 -3.02 29.68 14.48
C PRO A 15 -4.36 28.96 14.65
N ILE A 16 -5.35 29.59 15.29
CA ILE A 16 -6.71 29.03 15.41
C ILE A 16 -7.36 28.94 14.03
N GLY A 17 -7.28 29.98 13.22
CA GLY A 17 -7.79 29.99 11.84
C GLY A 17 -7.12 28.94 10.95
N MET A 18 -5.78 28.83 11.03
CA MET A 18 -5.01 27.80 10.33
C MET A 18 -5.41 26.38 10.77
N PHE A 19 -5.64 26.17 12.07
CA PHE A 19 -6.10 24.89 12.60
C PHE A 19 -7.51 24.53 12.08
N ILE A 20 -8.44 25.48 12.06
CA ILE A 20 -9.79 25.28 11.51
C ILE A 20 -9.71 24.94 10.01
N LEU A 21 -8.92 25.69 9.24
CA LEU A 21 -8.72 25.45 7.80
C LEU A 21 -8.10 24.06 7.57
N PHE A 22 -7.13 23.66 8.38
CA PHE A 22 -6.56 22.32 8.37
C PHE A 22 -7.62 21.24 8.63
N LEU A 23 -8.50 21.42 9.62
CA LEU A 23 -9.60 20.49 9.89
C LEU A 23 -10.58 20.40 8.70
N PHE A 24 -10.94 21.52 8.08
CA PHE A 24 -11.80 21.53 6.89
C PHE A 24 -11.14 20.83 5.71
N ALA A 25 -9.88 21.14 5.39
CA ALA A 25 -9.13 20.50 4.31
C ALA A 25 -9.00 18.98 4.54
N SER A 26 -8.76 18.58 5.79
CA SER A 26 -8.64 17.17 6.18
C SER A 26 -9.96 16.41 6.05
N ASN A 27 -11.07 17.01 6.48
CA ASN A 27 -12.41 16.44 6.32
C ASN A 27 -12.82 16.34 4.84
N TYR A 28 -12.51 17.37 4.04
CA TYR A 28 -12.76 17.35 2.60
C TYR A 28 -12.01 16.20 1.93
N PHE A 29 -10.70 16.08 2.19
CA PHE A 29 -9.88 15.00 1.65
C PHE A 29 -10.40 13.61 2.06
N SER A 30 -10.73 13.43 3.35
CA SER A 30 -11.31 12.18 3.86
C SER A 30 -12.62 11.85 3.13
N SER A 31 -13.51 12.83 2.93
CA SER A 31 -14.80 12.61 2.27
C SER A 31 -14.67 12.20 0.81
N ASN A 32 -13.72 12.80 0.07
CA ASN A 32 -13.48 12.43 -1.33
C ASN A 32 -12.93 11.01 -1.44
N LEU A 33 -11.93 10.68 -0.61
CA LEU A 33 -11.34 9.35 -0.59
C LEU A 33 -12.39 8.28 -0.23
N GLN A 34 -13.30 8.57 0.70
CA GLN A 34 -14.42 7.69 1.02
C GLN A 34 -15.37 7.49 -0.17
N ARG A 35 -15.72 8.56 -0.91
CA ARG A 35 -16.57 8.45 -2.10
C ARG A 35 -15.93 7.58 -3.16
N ASP A 36 -14.64 7.78 -3.44
CA ASP A 36 -13.91 6.98 -4.43
C ASP A 36 -13.91 5.50 -4.04
N TYR A 37 -13.66 5.20 -2.76
CA TYR A 37 -13.73 3.84 -2.25
C TYR A 37 -15.13 3.24 -2.34
N VAL A 38 -16.19 3.98 -2.00
CA VAL A 38 -17.57 3.50 -2.14
C VAL A 38 -17.91 3.22 -3.60
N ASN A 39 -17.51 4.09 -4.52
CA ASN A 39 -17.72 3.90 -5.96
C ASN A 39 -16.95 2.67 -6.48
N CYS A 40 -15.70 2.47 -6.02
CA CYS A 40 -14.90 1.30 -6.35
C CYS A 40 -15.51 0.02 -5.75
N ALA A 41 -16.01 0.07 -4.52
CA ALA A 41 -16.69 -1.04 -3.87
C ALA A 41 -17.87 -1.53 -4.71
N GLN A 42 -18.70 -0.60 -5.20
CA GLN A 42 -19.85 -0.91 -6.06
C GLN A 42 -19.43 -1.54 -7.38
N ARG A 43 -18.38 -1.01 -8.03
CA ARG A 43 -17.90 -1.52 -9.33
C ARG A 43 -17.28 -2.91 -9.24
N LEU A 44 -16.62 -3.21 -8.12
CA LEU A 44 -15.96 -4.48 -7.88
C LEU A 44 -16.87 -5.51 -7.18
N GLU A 45 -18.10 -5.12 -6.82
CA GLU A 45 -19.00 -5.91 -5.97
C GLU A 45 -18.36 -6.26 -4.60
N PHE A 46 -17.50 -5.38 -4.10
CA PHE A 46 -16.84 -5.50 -2.81
C PHE A 46 -17.59 -4.71 -1.73
N GLN A 47 -17.38 -5.09 -0.48
CA GLN A 47 -17.86 -4.36 0.69
C GLN A 47 -16.88 -3.24 1.05
N TYR A 48 -17.41 -2.03 1.18
CA TYR A 48 -16.67 -0.90 1.76
C TYR A 48 -16.56 -1.06 3.28
N VAL A 49 -15.33 -0.96 3.80
CA VAL A 49 -15.03 -0.98 5.24
C VAL A 49 -14.41 0.36 5.64
N PRO A 50 -15.08 1.15 6.51
CA PRO A 50 -14.58 2.45 6.92
C PRO A 50 -13.31 2.34 7.80
N PRO A 51 -12.49 3.39 7.88
CA PRO A 51 -11.36 3.41 8.80
C PRO A 51 -11.84 3.34 10.25
N GLN A 52 -11.16 2.53 11.08
CA GLN A 52 -11.50 2.39 12.51
C GLN A 52 -11.39 3.72 13.28
N LYS A 53 -10.43 4.56 12.90
CA LYS A 53 -10.28 5.94 13.40
C LYS A 53 -10.04 6.84 12.21
N LYS A 54 -10.84 7.92 12.08
CA LYS A 54 -10.62 8.93 11.03
C LYS A 54 -9.25 9.62 11.21
N PHE A 55 -8.88 9.86 12.46
CA PHE A 55 -7.63 10.50 12.86
C PHE A 55 -6.98 9.72 14.01
N GLU A 56 -5.68 9.49 13.91
CA GLU A 56 -4.86 9.01 15.01
C GLU A 56 -3.84 10.08 15.38
N PHE A 57 -3.89 10.55 16.63
CA PHE A 57 -2.89 11.48 17.17
C PHE A 57 -1.64 10.70 17.57
N LYS A 58 -0.49 11.03 17.00
CA LYS A 58 0.81 10.53 17.43
C LYS A 58 1.70 11.70 17.84
N LEU A 59 2.71 11.44 18.67
CA LEU A 59 3.65 12.44 19.17
C LEU A 59 4.34 13.25 18.05
N ALA A 60 4.34 12.72 16.82
CA ALA A 60 4.90 13.32 15.60
C ALA A 60 3.84 13.88 14.61
N GLY A 61 2.57 14.04 15.01
CA GLY A 61 1.50 14.65 14.21
C GLY A 61 0.23 13.80 14.04
N PHE A 62 -0.68 14.28 13.17
CA PHE A 62 -1.93 13.60 12.82
C PHE A 62 -1.71 12.55 11.72
N ARG A 63 -2.23 11.34 11.89
CA ARG A 63 -2.35 10.34 10.83
C ARG A 63 -3.80 10.15 10.44
N LEU A 64 -4.09 10.23 9.14
CA LEU A 64 -5.39 9.89 8.59
C LEU A 64 -5.56 8.36 8.57
N GLY A 65 -6.70 7.87 9.02
CA GLY A 65 -7.06 6.46 8.82
C GLY A 65 -7.54 6.24 7.38
N PHE A 66 -7.14 5.11 6.78
CA PHE A 66 -7.55 4.75 5.43
C PHE A 66 -8.67 3.70 5.45
N PRO A 67 -9.70 3.84 4.58
CA PRO A 67 -10.69 2.80 4.37
C PRO A 67 -10.07 1.57 3.69
N SER A 68 -10.82 0.47 3.69
CA SER A 68 -10.48 -0.73 2.93
C SER A 68 -11.70 -1.26 2.16
N LEU A 69 -11.45 -2.00 1.09
CA LEU A 69 -12.45 -2.78 0.37
C LEU A 69 -12.22 -4.24 0.70
N VAL A 70 -13.27 -4.97 1.07
CA VAL A 70 -13.21 -6.41 1.36
C VAL A 70 -14.21 -7.11 0.47
N GLY A 71 -13.79 -8.17 -0.21
CA GLY A 71 -14.68 -8.90 -1.10
C GLY A 71 -14.16 -10.29 -1.37
N HIS A 72 -14.73 -10.93 -2.37
CA HIS A 72 -14.31 -12.24 -2.82
C HIS A 72 -14.04 -12.18 -4.32
N ILE A 73 -12.91 -12.74 -4.73
CA ILE A 73 -12.65 -13.04 -6.13
C ILE A 73 -12.66 -14.56 -6.25
N HIS A 74 -13.61 -15.10 -7.00
CA HIS A 74 -13.94 -16.52 -6.99
C HIS A 74 -14.28 -17.00 -5.56
N GLN A 75 -13.44 -17.86 -4.98
CA GLN A 75 -13.60 -18.39 -3.61
C GLN A 75 -12.59 -17.80 -2.63
N LEU A 76 -11.74 -16.87 -3.07
CA LEU A 76 -10.68 -16.29 -2.24
C LEU A 76 -11.16 -14.96 -1.66
N GLN A 77 -11.01 -14.81 -0.36
CA GLN A 77 -11.25 -13.53 0.29
C GLN A 77 -10.13 -12.56 -0.10
N CYS A 78 -10.49 -11.33 -0.43
CA CYS A 78 -9.55 -10.31 -0.84
C CYS A 78 -9.75 -9.01 -0.06
N ARG A 79 -8.67 -8.24 0.09
CA ARG A 79 -8.71 -6.91 0.71
C ARG A 79 -7.86 -5.91 -0.07
N ILE A 80 -8.46 -4.76 -0.40
CA ILE A 80 -7.75 -3.61 -0.98
C ILE A 80 -7.67 -2.51 0.06
N TYR A 81 -6.48 -1.99 0.35
CA TYR A 81 -6.31 -0.88 1.30
C TYR A 81 -5.03 -0.08 1.04
N LEU A 82 -4.94 1.10 1.65
CA LEU A 82 -3.73 1.93 1.60
C LEU A 82 -2.87 1.67 2.83
N ARG A 83 -1.58 1.41 2.61
CA ARG A 83 -0.56 1.37 3.66
C ARG A 83 0.40 2.53 3.48
N HIS A 84 0.56 3.28 4.55
CA HIS A 84 1.58 4.30 4.65
C HIS A 84 2.89 3.69 5.16
N VAL A 85 3.94 3.74 4.35
CA VAL A 85 5.27 3.28 4.73
C VAL A 85 6.14 4.50 5.02
N ASN A 86 6.66 4.59 6.24
CA ASN A 86 7.53 5.71 6.65
C ASN A 86 8.94 5.45 6.11
N GLY A 87 9.27 6.02 4.95
CA GLY A 87 10.60 5.95 4.37
C GLY A 87 11.52 7.04 4.94
N GLY A 88 12.07 6.81 6.14
CA GLY A 88 13.13 7.65 6.72
C GLY A 88 12.90 9.17 6.65
N LYS A 89 13.99 9.94 6.52
CA LYS A 89 13.99 11.42 6.66
C LYS A 89 13.30 12.21 5.53
N ARG A 90 12.95 11.62 4.37
CA ARG A 90 12.49 12.44 3.21
C ARG A 90 11.43 11.85 2.28
N THR A 91 10.92 10.63 2.45
CA THR A 91 9.85 10.15 1.57
C THR A 91 8.78 9.35 2.31
N ASN A 92 7.67 10.01 2.61
CA ASN A 92 6.43 9.32 2.95
C ASN A 92 5.84 8.74 1.65
N LYS A 93 5.76 7.41 1.55
CA LYS A 93 5.13 6.74 0.41
C LYS A 93 3.87 6.04 0.88
N THR A 94 2.79 6.23 0.12
CA THR A 94 1.53 5.53 0.32
C THR A 94 1.39 4.51 -0.79
N HIS A 95 1.17 3.24 -0.44
CA HIS A 95 1.00 2.15 -1.37
C HIS A 95 -0.43 1.61 -1.27
N THR A 96 -1.05 1.32 -2.41
CA THR A 96 -2.27 0.51 -2.45
C THR A 96 -1.85 -0.96 -2.42
N LEU A 97 -2.36 -1.71 -1.45
CA LEU A 97 -2.18 -3.15 -1.37
C LEU A 97 -3.45 -3.86 -1.78
N PHE A 98 -3.26 -4.98 -2.46
CA PHE A 98 -4.28 -5.98 -2.73
C PHE A 98 -3.83 -7.28 -2.09
N GLU A 99 -4.46 -7.65 -0.99
CA GLU A 99 -4.22 -8.90 -0.28
C GLU A 99 -5.24 -9.94 -0.74
N VAL A 100 -4.77 -11.17 -0.93
CA VAL A 100 -5.60 -12.34 -1.21
C VAL A 100 -5.32 -13.36 -0.11
N TYR A 101 -6.35 -13.71 0.65
CA TYR A 101 -6.24 -14.68 1.73
C TYR A 101 -6.44 -16.08 1.16
N LEU A 102 -5.37 -16.86 1.20
CA LEU A 102 -5.41 -18.27 0.84
C LEU A 102 -5.98 -19.08 2.00
N PRO A 103 -6.75 -20.15 1.73
CA PRO A 103 -7.27 -21.04 2.77
C PRO A 103 -6.16 -21.80 3.52
N TYR A 104 -4.98 -21.92 2.91
CA TYR A 104 -3.80 -22.57 3.50
C TYR A 104 -2.58 -21.67 3.32
N HIS A 105 -1.75 -21.61 4.36
CA HIS A 105 -0.50 -20.86 4.33
C HIS A 105 0.52 -21.57 3.44
N LEU A 106 1.16 -20.84 2.52
CA LEU A 106 2.12 -21.42 1.58
C LEU A 106 3.45 -21.80 2.28
N GLN A 107 3.84 -21.07 3.32
CA GLN A 107 5.08 -21.31 4.10
C GLN A 107 6.37 -21.24 3.26
N LEU A 108 6.29 -20.60 2.08
CA LEU A 108 7.39 -20.47 1.14
C LEU A 108 8.26 -19.26 1.46
N GLY A 109 7.76 -18.29 2.24
CA GLY A 109 8.46 -17.01 2.44
C GLY A 109 8.60 -16.25 1.13
N LEU A 110 7.62 -16.43 0.23
CA LEU A 110 7.69 -15.99 -1.15
C LEU A 110 7.60 -14.46 -1.19
N ASP A 111 8.52 -13.82 -1.90
CA ASP A 111 8.48 -12.40 -2.24
C ASP A 111 8.94 -12.21 -3.69
N ILE A 112 8.02 -11.77 -4.55
CA ILE A 112 8.27 -11.53 -5.98
C ILE A 112 8.10 -10.04 -6.26
N LYS A 113 9.14 -9.43 -6.84
CA LYS A 113 9.21 -8.00 -7.14
C LYS A 113 9.74 -7.77 -8.55
N PRO A 114 9.24 -6.78 -9.31
CA PRO A 114 9.81 -6.41 -10.60
C PRO A 114 11.23 -5.88 -10.42
N GLN A 115 12.14 -6.21 -11.35
CA GLN A 115 13.55 -5.84 -11.28
C GLN A 115 13.78 -4.32 -11.13
N ILE A 116 12.92 -3.51 -11.75
CA ILE A 116 12.95 -2.04 -11.65
C ILE A 116 12.67 -1.56 -10.21
N ALA A 117 11.82 -2.27 -9.47
CA ALA A 117 11.45 -1.92 -8.10
C ALA A 117 12.59 -2.20 -7.10
N VAL A 118 13.39 -3.23 -7.38
CA VAL A 118 14.52 -3.68 -6.56
C VAL A 118 15.59 -2.60 -6.45
N ILE A 119 15.88 -1.86 -7.54
CA ILE A 119 16.82 -0.74 -7.55
C ILE A 119 16.46 0.34 -6.50
N SER A 120 15.17 0.49 -6.17
CA SER A 120 14.70 1.45 -5.16
C SER A 120 14.61 0.88 -3.73
N PHE A 121 14.66 -0.44 -3.56
CA PHE A 121 14.32 -1.14 -2.31
C PHE A 121 15.53 -1.84 -1.64
N LEU A 122 16.68 -1.95 -2.33
CA LEU A 122 17.89 -2.66 -1.87
C LEU A 122 18.65 -2.02 -0.69
N SER A 123 18.00 -1.27 0.19
CA SER A 123 18.62 -0.77 1.42
C SER A 123 18.30 -1.57 2.69
N SER A 124 17.50 -2.65 2.64
CA SER A 124 17.03 -3.24 3.92
C SER A 124 16.73 -4.74 4.02
N PHE A 125 17.12 -5.61 3.06
CA PHE A 125 17.04 -7.06 3.29
C PHE A 125 18.34 -7.77 2.93
N VAL A 126 19.15 -8.01 3.97
CA VAL A 126 20.34 -8.86 3.96
C VAL A 126 19.87 -10.30 4.22
N GLY A 127 20.00 -11.21 3.26
CA GLY A 127 19.88 -12.64 3.55
C GLY A 127 19.53 -13.56 2.38
N ASN A 128 18.47 -13.26 1.62
CA ASN A 128 17.99 -14.19 0.59
C ASN A 128 18.49 -13.80 -0.80
N SER A 129 19.36 -14.64 -1.35
CA SER A 129 19.77 -14.62 -2.75
C SER A 129 18.56 -14.80 -3.64
N ASP A 130 18.57 -14.09 -4.77
CA ASP A 130 17.57 -14.23 -5.83
C ASP A 130 17.48 -15.70 -6.31
N ILE A 131 16.28 -16.24 -6.38
CA ILE A 131 16.00 -17.63 -6.80
C ILE A 131 15.76 -17.64 -8.30
N GLN A 132 16.61 -18.34 -9.04
CA GLN A 132 16.43 -18.56 -10.47
C GLN A 132 15.42 -19.68 -10.72
N VAL A 133 14.38 -19.42 -11.50
CA VAL A 133 13.33 -20.41 -11.82
C VAL A 133 13.49 -21.05 -13.21
N ASN A 134 14.72 -20.99 -13.75
CA ASN A 134 15.10 -21.56 -15.04
C ASN A 134 14.21 -21.06 -16.19
N ASP A 135 13.83 -19.78 -16.14
CA ASP A 135 13.05 -19.11 -17.17
C ASP A 135 13.64 -17.72 -17.38
N SER A 136 14.56 -17.61 -18.34
CA SER A 136 15.36 -16.40 -18.52
C SER A 136 14.51 -15.14 -18.70
N VAL A 137 13.36 -15.25 -19.36
CA VAL A 137 12.47 -14.09 -19.56
C VAL A 137 11.84 -13.65 -18.24
N PHE A 138 11.46 -14.61 -17.41
CA PHE A 138 10.87 -14.32 -16.10
C PHE A 138 11.92 -13.83 -15.10
N ASP A 139 13.08 -14.50 -15.03
CA ASP A 139 14.20 -14.20 -14.13
C ASP A 139 14.83 -12.81 -14.44
N GLU A 140 14.79 -12.34 -15.69
CA GLU A 140 15.25 -10.99 -16.05
C GLU A 140 14.30 -9.88 -15.58
N GLN A 141 13.01 -10.20 -15.42
CA GLN A 141 11.97 -9.21 -15.12
C GLN A 141 11.58 -9.16 -13.66
N PHE A 142 11.77 -10.26 -12.94
CA PHE A 142 11.35 -10.42 -11.56
C PHE A 142 12.50 -10.93 -10.70
N HIS A 143 12.66 -10.29 -9.55
CA HIS A 143 13.46 -10.78 -8.44
C HIS A 143 12.59 -11.62 -7.52
N ILE A 144 13.05 -12.82 -7.19
CA ILE A 144 12.29 -13.86 -6.49
C ILE A 144 13.05 -14.26 -5.24
N GLN A 145 12.37 -14.19 -4.10
CA GLN A 145 12.90 -14.67 -2.81
C GLN A 145 11.96 -15.68 -2.18
N GLY A 146 12.52 -16.59 -1.39
CA GLY A 146 11.82 -17.64 -0.67
C GLY A 146 12.75 -18.41 0.25
N HIS A 147 12.18 -19.25 1.11
CA HIS A 147 12.92 -20.10 2.05
C HIS A 147 13.60 -21.29 1.35
N ASP A 148 12.91 -21.95 0.41
CA ASP A 148 13.39 -23.12 -0.32
C ASP A 148 13.26 -22.91 -1.84
N PRO A 149 14.38 -22.76 -2.58
CA PRO A 149 14.37 -22.60 -4.03
C PRO A 149 13.60 -23.69 -4.79
N ASN A 150 13.66 -24.94 -4.35
CA ASN A 150 13.00 -26.05 -5.05
C ASN A 150 11.49 -25.96 -4.92
N GLN A 151 10.99 -25.59 -3.73
CA GLN A 151 9.56 -25.42 -3.51
C GLN A 151 9.02 -24.20 -4.25
N VAL A 152 9.78 -23.10 -4.28
CA VAL A 152 9.45 -21.91 -5.08
C VAL A 152 9.38 -22.25 -6.57
N TYR A 153 10.36 -23.01 -7.09
CA TYR A 153 10.36 -23.47 -8.48
C TYR A 153 9.14 -24.33 -8.81
N GLN A 154 8.80 -25.30 -7.95
CA GLN A 154 7.60 -26.14 -8.13
C GLN A 154 6.30 -25.34 -8.03
N PHE A 155 6.28 -24.32 -7.16
CA PHE A 155 5.14 -23.43 -7.00
C PHE A 155 4.94 -22.54 -8.24
N LEU A 156 6.01 -22.06 -8.88
CA LEU A 156 5.96 -21.18 -10.04
C LEU A 156 5.79 -21.95 -11.35
N THR A 157 4.63 -22.60 -11.49
CA THR A 157 4.19 -23.23 -12.73
C THR A 157 4.13 -22.21 -13.88
N THR A 158 4.18 -22.69 -15.13
CA THR A 158 4.07 -21.84 -16.33
C THR A 158 2.83 -20.95 -16.31
N GLU A 159 1.68 -21.50 -15.90
CA GLU A 159 0.42 -20.75 -15.78
C GLU A 159 0.54 -19.59 -14.78
N ARG A 160 1.15 -19.83 -13.61
CA ARG A 160 1.34 -18.81 -12.58
C ARG A 160 2.32 -17.73 -13.03
N LYS A 161 3.43 -18.11 -13.68
CA LYS A 161 4.39 -17.14 -14.24
C LYS A 161 3.72 -16.24 -15.28
N MET A 162 2.93 -16.80 -16.19
CA MET A 162 2.18 -16.03 -17.18
C MET A 162 1.17 -15.07 -16.52
N ALA A 163 0.44 -15.53 -15.50
CA ALA A 163 -0.50 -14.69 -14.77
C ALA A 163 0.21 -13.49 -14.09
N ILE A 164 1.36 -13.73 -13.44
CA ILE A 164 2.17 -12.69 -12.78
C ILE A 164 2.67 -11.68 -13.82
N PHE A 165 3.18 -12.17 -14.94
CA PHE A 165 3.67 -11.33 -16.03
C PHE A 165 2.57 -10.44 -16.61
N HIS A 166 1.40 -11.00 -16.93
CA HIS A 166 0.26 -10.23 -17.43
C HIS A 166 -0.26 -9.22 -16.41
N ALA A 167 -0.30 -9.60 -15.12
CA ALA A 167 -0.67 -8.68 -14.06
C ALA A 167 0.30 -7.49 -13.97
N GLN A 168 1.62 -7.75 -14.05
CA GLN A 168 2.63 -6.69 -14.05
C GLN A 168 2.49 -5.78 -15.28
N GLN A 169 2.23 -6.34 -16.46
CA GLN A 169 2.00 -5.53 -17.68
C GLN A 169 0.76 -4.63 -17.55
N ALA A 170 -0.33 -5.13 -16.97
CA ALA A 170 -1.55 -4.37 -16.78
C ALA A 170 -1.35 -3.17 -15.85
N VAL A 171 -0.41 -3.26 -14.89
CA VAL A 171 -0.15 -2.21 -13.90
C VAL A 171 1.10 -1.38 -14.17
N PHE A 172 1.93 -1.75 -15.17
CA PHE A 172 3.29 -1.21 -15.39
C PHE A 172 3.39 0.32 -15.40
N HIS A 173 2.35 1.03 -15.85
CA HIS A 173 2.32 2.49 -15.90
C HIS A 173 1.79 3.17 -14.63
N GLN A 174 1.15 2.43 -13.74
CA GLN A 174 0.37 2.98 -12.62
C GLN A 174 0.87 2.51 -11.26
N ALA A 175 1.43 1.30 -11.18
CA ALA A 175 1.85 0.69 -9.93
C ALA A 175 2.96 -0.36 -10.15
N THR A 176 3.53 -0.80 -9.05
CA THR A 176 4.46 -1.93 -9.00
C THR A 176 3.72 -3.11 -8.40
N LEU A 177 3.70 -4.25 -9.11
CA LEU A 177 3.20 -5.50 -8.53
C LEU A 177 4.20 -5.99 -7.49
N GLN A 178 3.73 -6.39 -6.31
CA GLN A 178 4.54 -7.13 -5.34
C GLN A 178 3.67 -8.27 -4.83
N ILE A 179 4.22 -9.48 -4.80
CA ILE A 179 3.52 -10.69 -4.37
C ILE A 179 4.27 -11.25 -3.16
N THR A 180 3.57 -11.43 -2.04
CA THR A 180 4.13 -11.94 -0.78
C THR A 180 3.24 -13.02 -0.17
N ASP A 181 3.82 -14.02 0.50
CA ASP A 181 3.05 -15.09 1.20
C ASP A 181 2.92 -14.94 2.74
N THR A 182 3.35 -13.81 3.29
CA THR A 182 3.36 -13.49 4.75
C THR A 182 1.99 -13.16 5.34
#